data_AF-A0A2T0LUT2-F1
#
_entry.id   AF-A0A2T0LUT2-F1
#
_cell.length_a   1.000
_cell.length_b   1.000
_cell.length_c   1.000
_cell.angle_alpha   90.00
_cell.angle_beta   90.00
_cell.angle_gamma   90.00
#
_symmetry.space_group_name_H-M   'P 1'
#
loop_
_entity.id
_entity.type
_entity.pdbx_description
1 polymer ?
#
loop_
_entity_poly.entity_id
_entity_poly.type
_entity_poly.pdbx_seq_one_letter_code
_entity_poly.pdbx_strand_id
1 'polypeptide(L)'
;MRMLNERADECRATLGPERMAVEAIFRLRDEQGEWLYWFELSGEGGSGLDAARAIDRDHIAYSERCKVPGHVAATPELLLLPEPVARAVQEWAASDREQ
;
A
#
# COMPACT_ATOMS: atom_id res chain seq x y z
N MET A 1 -11.75 5.02 -1.99
CA MET A 1 -11.09 5.54 -0.77
C MET A 1 -11.97 5.52 0.47
N ARG A 2 -13.21 6.06 0.47
CA ARG A 2 -14.09 6.01 1.66
C ARG A 2 -14.18 4.60 2.28
N MET A 3 -14.43 3.58 1.45
CA MET A 3 -14.50 2.18 1.87
C MET A 3 -13.26 1.70 2.63
N LEU A 4 -12.04 1.97 2.13
CA LEU A 4 -10.79 1.58 2.80
C LEU A 4 -10.61 2.34 4.12
N ASN A 5 -10.96 3.63 4.15
CA ASN A 5 -10.87 4.45 5.36
C ASN A 5 -11.85 3.98 6.45
N GLU A 6 -13.05 3.54 6.07
CA GLU A 6 -14.07 3.02 6.99
C GLU A 6 -13.71 1.62 7.53
N ARG A 7 -12.82 0.90 6.85
CA ARG A 7 -12.37 -0.46 7.21
C ARG A 7 -10.87 -0.49 7.56
N ALA A 8 -10.34 0.60 8.11
CA ALA A 8 -8.90 0.78 8.34
C ALA A 8 -8.27 -0.33 9.20
N ASP A 9 -8.99 -0.89 10.16
CA ASP A 9 -8.48 -2.00 10.99
C ASP A 9 -8.33 -3.30 10.18
N GLU A 10 -9.23 -3.56 9.23
CA GLU A 10 -9.10 -4.70 8.31
C GLU A 10 -7.90 -4.50 7.38
N CYS A 11 -7.72 -3.30 6.83
CA CYS A 11 -6.52 -2.97 6.04
C CYS A 11 -5.24 -3.12 6.86
N ARG A 12 -5.23 -2.66 8.12
CA ARG A 12 -4.06 -2.79 8.99
C ARG A 12 -3.70 -4.26 9.26
N ALA A 13 -4.69 -5.15 9.27
CA ALA A 13 -4.47 -6.58 9.46
C ALA A 13 -3.83 -7.26 8.24
N THR A 14 -3.94 -6.68 7.03
CA THR A 14 -3.33 -7.24 5.81
C THR A 14 -1.84 -6.92 5.72
N LEU A 15 -1.40 -5.81 6.34
CA LEU A 15 -0.01 -5.35 6.28
C LEU A 15 1.00 -6.43 6.64
N GLY A 16 0.74 -7.21 7.70
CA GLY A 16 1.62 -8.31 8.14
C GLY A 16 1.82 -9.38 7.05
N PRO A 17 0.76 -10.09 6.64
CA PRO A 17 0.81 -11.06 5.55
C PRO A 17 1.37 -10.51 4.23
N GLU A 18 1.07 -9.24 3.91
CA GLU A 18 1.55 -8.57 2.70
C GLU A 18 3.01 -8.12 2.80
N ARG A 19 3.61 -8.23 3.99
CA ARG A 19 4.94 -7.68 4.33
C ARG A 19 5.05 -6.19 4.02
N MET A 20 3.95 -5.44 4.15
CA MET A 20 3.87 -4.01 3.85
C MET A 20 4.06 -3.16 5.12
N ALA A 21 5.24 -2.57 5.27
CA ALA A 21 5.61 -1.78 6.44
C ALA A 21 4.91 -0.41 6.46
N VAL A 22 4.71 0.16 5.28
CA VAL A 22 4.03 1.43 5.07
C VAL A 22 3.15 1.30 3.86
N GLU A 23 1.90 1.72 4.00
CA GLU A 23 1.01 2.03 2.88
C GLU A 23 0.60 3.50 2.97
N ALA A 24 0.65 4.20 1.85
CA ALA A 24 0.03 5.51 1.72
C ALA A 24 -0.62 5.65 0.34
N ILE A 25 -1.87 6.11 0.34
CA ILE A 25 -2.61 6.42 -0.89
C ILE A 25 -2.89 7.92 -0.90
N PHE A 26 -2.29 8.61 -1.87
CA PHE A 26 -2.49 10.03 -2.08
C PHE A 26 -3.53 10.26 -3.14
N ARG A 27 -4.31 11.32 -2.98
CA ARG A 27 -5.26 11.79 -3.98
C ARG A 27 -4.93 13.22 -4.36
N LEU A 28 -4.70 13.44 -5.65
CA LEU A 28 -4.51 14.75 -6.24
C LEU A 28 -5.71 15.09 -7.13
N ARG A 29 -6.12 16.36 -7.10
CA ARG A 29 -7.12 16.91 -8.02
C ARG A 29 -6.57 18.18 -8.63
N ASP A 30 -6.61 18.27 -9.94
CA ASP A 30 -6.18 19.42 -10.72
C ASP A 30 -7.13 19.65 -11.90
N GLU A 31 -6.76 20.57 -12.80
CA GLU A 31 -7.54 20.90 -13.99
C GLU A 31 -7.66 19.73 -14.98
N GLN A 32 -6.77 18.75 -14.89
CA GLN A 32 -6.67 17.61 -15.81
C GLN A 32 -7.43 16.39 -15.29
N GLY A 33 -7.73 16.35 -13.98
CA GLY A 33 -8.64 15.36 -13.41
C GLY A 33 -8.32 15.00 -11.96
N GLU A 34 -8.58 13.73 -11.64
CA GLU A 34 -8.30 13.14 -10.33
C GLU A 34 -7.27 12.01 -10.50
N TRP A 35 -6.25 12.04 -9.65
CA TRP A 35 -5.15 11.08 -9.67
C TRP A 35 -5.03 10.41 -8.31
N LEU A 36 -4.78 9.11 -8.32
CA LEU A 36 -4.43 8.35 -7.12
C LEU A 36 -2.98 7.87 -7.26
N TYR A 37 -2.18 8.15 -6.24
CA TYR A 37 -0.81 7.63 -6.14
C TYR A 37 -0.77 6.65 -4.99
N TRP A 38 -0.32 5.44 -5.27
CA TRP A 38 -0.11 4.42 -4.27
C TRP A 38 1.39 4.30 -4.00
N PHE A 39 1.76 4.50 -2.75
CA PHE A 39 3.09 4.30 -2.23
C PHE A 39 3.06 3.17 -1.20
N GLU A 40 3.99 2.25 -1.33
CA GLU A 40 4.22 1.20 -0.35
C GLU A 40 5.72 1.05 -0.06
N LEU A 41 6.03 0.65 1.17
CA LEU A 41 7.34 0.14 1.55
C LEU A 41 7.13 -1.27 2.08
N SER A 42 7.62 -2.26 1.34
CA SER A 42 7.40 -3.66 1.64
C SER A 42 8.73 -4.40 1.81
N GLY A 43 8.75 -5.40 2.70
CA GLY A 43 9.83 -6.37 2.74
C GLY A 43 9.78 -7.30 1.53
N GLU A 44 10.88 -8.03 1.27
CA GLU A 44 10.93 -9.02 0.18
C GLU A 44 9.88 -10.13 0.37
N GLY A 45 9.42 -10.82 -0.68
CA GLY A 45 8.56 -12.00 -0.51
C GLY A 45 7.18 -11.77 0.12
N GLY A 46 6.67 -10.53 0.14
CA GLY A 46 5.27 -10.26 0.47
C GLY A 46 4.33 -10.85 -0.57
N SER A 47 3.17 -11.38 -0.16
CA SER A 47 2.20 -11.96 -1.08
C SER A 47 1.45 -10.92 -1.93
N GLY A 48 1.50 -9.65 -1.51
CA GLY A 48 0.57 -8.62 -1.97
C GLY A 48 -0.88 -8.97 -1.62
N LEU A 49 -1.82 -8.23 -2.24
CA LEU A 49 -3.26 -8.40 -2.05
C LEU A 49 -3.72 -9.83 -2.36
N ASP A 50 -4.50 -10.43 -1.47
CA ASP A 50 -5.05 -11.78 -1.60
C ASP A 50 -6.58 -11.74 -1.69
N ALA A 51 -7.12 -11.99 -2.88
CA ALA A 51 -8.56 -11.92 -3.12
C ALA A 51 -9.43 -12.90 -2.29
N ALA A 52 -8.83 -13.86 -1.57
CA ALA A 52 -9.54 -14.66 -0.57
C ALA A 52 -9.97 -13.82 0.65
N ARG A 53 -9.22 -12.76 0.99
CA ARG A 53 -9.58 -11.78 2.02
C ARG A 53 -10.58 -10.78 1.43
N ALA A 54 -11.64 -10.50 2.18
CA ALA A 54 -12.71 -9.65 1.69
C ALA A 54 -12.23 -8.21 1.42
N ILE A 55 -11.40 -7.66 2.32
CA ILE A 55 -10.87 -6.31 2.16
C ILE A 55 -9.95 -6.19 0.93
N ASP A 56 -9.05 -7.14 0.71
CA ASP A 56 -8.14 -7.15 -0.44
C ASP A 56 -8.90 -7.26 -1.76
N ARG A 57 -9.90 -8.14 -1.84
CA ARG A 57 -10.76 -8.24 -3.04
C ARG A 57 -11.46 -6.93 -3.35
N ASP A 58 -12.00 -6.27 -2.33
CA ASP A 58 -12.69 -4.99 -2.50
C ASP A 58 -11.71 -3.87 -2.85
N HIS A 59 -10.47 -3.94 -2.33
CA HIS A 59 -9.37 -3.05 -2.69
C HIS A 59 -8.98 -3.24 -4.16
N ILE A 60 -8.74 -4.47 -4.62
CA ILE A 60 -8.48 -4.80 -6.03
C ILE A 60 -9.61 -4.26 -6.91
N ALA A 61 -10.86 -4.56 -6.58
CA ALA A 61 -12.00 -4.11 -7.36
C ALA A 61 -12.12 -2.57 -7.41
N TYR A 62 -11.75 -1.87 -6.34
CA TYR A 62 -11.67 -0.40 -6.36
C TYR A 62 -10.52 0.10 -7.22
N SER A 63 -9.35 -0.52 -7.10
CA SER A 63 -8.15 -0.20 -7.89
C SER A 63 -8.43 -0.30 -9.38
N GLU A 64 -9.01 -1.41 -9.84
CA GLU A 64 -9.35 -1.65 -11.25
C GLU A 64 -10.43 -0.68 -11.79
N ARG A 65 -11.34 -0.19 -10.94
CA ARG A 65 -12.32 0.84 -11.36
C ARG A 65 -11.70 2.22 -11.52
N CYS A 66 -10.64 2.53 -10.76
CA CYS A 66 -10.04 3.86 -10.72
C CYS A 66 -8.80 3.99 -11.61
N LYS A 67 -8.14 2.88 -11.97
CA LYS A 67 -7.02 2.88 -12.90
C LYS A 67 -7.50 3.22 -14.30
N VAL A 68 -6.93 4.28 -14.87
CA VAL A 68 -7.10 4.59 -16.29
C VAL A 68 -6.20 3.66 -17.13
N PRO A 69 -6.61 3.30 -18.37
CA PRO A 69 -5.72 2.64 -19.31
C PRO A 69 -4.43 3.45 -19.49
N GLY A 70 -3.27 2.78 -19.39
CA GLY A 70 -1.97 3.44 -19.46
C GLY A 70 -1.41 3.94 -18.13
N HIS A 71 -1.97 3.53 -16.99
CA HIS A 71 -1.32 3.76 -15.69
C HIS A 71 0.10 3.19 -15.68
N VAL A 72 1.01 3.87 -15.00
CA VAL A 72 2.42 3.48 -14.86
C VAL A 72 2.83 3.51 -13.40
N ALA A 73 3.69 2.57 -13.00
CA ALA A 73 4.35 2.64 -11.70
C ALA A 73 5.47 3.69 -11.76
N ALA A 74 5.51 4.58 -10.76
CA ALA A 74 6.62 5.49 -10.60
C ALA A 74 7.86 4.75 -10.07
N THR A 75 9.05 5.12 -10.53
CA THR A 75 10.31 4.64 -9.95
C THR A 75 10.65 5.51 -8.74
N PRO A 76 10.87 4.92 -7.55
CA PRO A 76 11.31 5.69 -6.40
C PRO A 76 12.76 6.16 -6.60
N GLU A 77 12.98 7.47 -6.57
CA GLU A 77 14.32 8.07 -6.73
C GLU A 77 15.01 8.32 -5.38
N LEU A 78 14.25 8.64 -4.33
CA LEU A 78 14.80 8.97 -3.01
C LEU A 78 13.79 8.68 -1.90
N LEU A 79 14.24 7.97 -0.86
CA LEU A 79 13.54 7.79 0.40
C LEU A 79 14.46 8.24 1.54
N LEU A 80 14.03 9.24 2.31
CA LEU A 80 14.75 9.72 3.49
C LEU A 80 13.92 9.45 4.74
N LEU A 81 14.49 8.70 5.68
CA LEU A 81 13.91 8.44 6.98
C LEU A 81 14.95 8.82 8.05
N PRO A 82 14.57 9.54 9.12
CA PRO A 82 15.44 9.69 10.28
C PRO A 82 15.84 8.31 10.81
N GLU A 83 17.07 8.19 11.31
CA GLU A 83 17.66 6.90 11.72
C GLU A 83 16.74 6.02 12.61
N PRO A 84 16.04 6.55 13.64
CA PRO A 84 15.14 5.71 14.44
C PRO A 84 13.95 5.15 13.64
N VAL A 85 13.45 5.89 12.65
CA VAL A 85 12.32 5.50 11.80
C VAL A 85 12.77 4.49 10.76
N ALA A 86 13.92 4.74 10.11
CA ALA A 86 14.52 3.82 9.16
C ALA A 86 14.69 2.42 9.78
N ARG A 87 15.27 2.39 10.98
CA ARG A 87 15.46 1.15 11.74
C ARG A 87 14.16 0.43 12.05
N ALA A 88 13.14 1.14 12.56
CA ALA A 88 11.86 0.53 12.89
C ALA A 88 11.17 -0.09 11.65
N VAL A 89 11.22 0.61 10.50
CA VAL A 89 10.67 0.11 9.23
C VAL A 89 11.46 -1.11 8.74
N GLN A 90 12.79 -1.07 8.77
CA GLN A 90 13.65 -2.17 8.34
C GLN A 90 13.51 -3.41 9.25
N GLU A 91 13.52 -3.24 10.57
CA GLU A 91 13.32 -4.33 11.53
C GLU A 91 11.95 -4.97 11.36
N TRP A 92 10.91 -4.17 11.13
CA TRP A 92 9.58 -4.69 10.83
C TRP A 92 9.59 -5.49 9.52
N ALA A 93 10.18 -4.94 8.44
CA ALA A 93 10.18 -5.54 7.10
C ALA A 93 11.07 -6.79 6.97
N ALA A 94 12.16 -6.85 7.74
CA ALA A 94 13.12 -7.95 7.75
C ALA A 94 12.75 -9.06 8.75
N SER A 95 11.81 -8.82 9.67
CA SER A 95 11.40 -9.85 10.59
C SER A 95 10.67 -10.98 9.85
N ASP A 96 11.20 -12.21 9.94
CA ASP A 96 10.51 -13.44 9.56
C ASP A 96 9.34 -13.65 10.52
N ARG A 97 8.27 -12.89 10.30
CA ARG A 97 7.02 -13.10 10.99
C ARG A 97 6.16 -13.97 10.10
N GLU A 98 6.31 -15.28 10.25
CA GLU A 98 5.18 -16.18 10.09
C GLU A 98 4.10 -15.70 11.08
N GLN A 99 3.12 -14.93 10.58
CA GLN A 99 1.89 -14.61 11.30
C GLN A 99 0.74 -15.38 10.66
#